data_AF-A0AAU6V5R6-F1
#
_entry.id   AF-A0AAU6V5R6-F1
#
_cell.length_a   1.000
_cell.length_b   1.000
_cell.length_c   1.000
_cell.angle_alpha   90.00
_cell.angle_beta   90.00
_cell.angle_gamma   90.00
#
_symmetry.space_group_name_H-M   'P 1'
#
loop_
_entity.id
_entity.type
_entity.pdbx_description
1 polymer ?
#
loop_
_entity_poly.entity_id
_entity_poly.type
_entity_poly.pdbx_seq_one_letter_code
_entity_poly.pdbx_strand_id
1 'polypeptide(L)'
;MYQNKQAVALGSLALMTAVAILLILLAFWAWPKYKVYKLELDGIAALKEAEWSKQILIEEAKAREQAALMQAKAKVTLAEAEGRAMIARAKAEGQADIERAKAAAEANKIIGESLKGNEAYLRYVWIKGLQEGKGERIYIPTEAGLPLLEAGKAPGK
;
A
#
# COMPACT_ATOMS: atom_id res chain seq x y z
N MET A 1 -30.89 2.62 -104.97
CA MET A 1 -29.44 2.64 -104.67
C MET A 1 -29.14 1.49 -103.70
N TYR A 2 -28.58 0.39 -104.21
CA TYR A 2 -28.35 -0.83 -103.43
C TYR A 2 -27.15 -0.60 -102.50
N GLN A 3 -27.42 -0.30 -101.23
CA GLN A 3 -26.35 -0.17 -100.24
C GLN A 3 -25.78 -1.54 -99.92
N ASN A 4 -24.46 -1.67 -100.07
CA ASN A 4 -23.70 -2.88 -99.80
C ASN A 4 -23.66 -3.15 -98.28
N LYS A 5 -24.75 -3.74 -97.76
CA LYS A 5 -24.90 -4.11 -96.33
C LYS A 5 -23.75 -5.00 -95.83
N GLN A 6 -23.10 -5.76 -96.74
CA GLN A 6 -21.97 -6.63 -96.40
C GLN A 6 -20.66 -5.84 -96.20
N ALA A 7 -20.42 -4.78 -96.98
CA ALA A 7 -19.23 -3.92 -96.79
C ALA A 7 -19.28 -3.12 -95.47
N VAL A 8 -20.45 -2.64 -95.07
CA VAL A 8 -20.63 -1.91 -93.80
C VAL A 8 -20.49 -2.84 -92.59
N ALA A 9 -20.98 -4.08 -92.68
CA ALA A 9 -20.86 -5.09 -91.62
C ALA A 9 -19.41 -5.59 -91.43
N LEU A 10 -18.64 -5.72 -92.52
CA LEU A 10 -17.22 -6.11 -92.44
C LEU A 10 -16.35 -4.99 -91.86
N GLY A 11 -16.63 -3.73 -92.20
CA GLY A 11 -15.90 -2.58 -91.67
C GLY A 11 -16.14 -2.33 -90.16
N SER A 12 -17.36 -2.54 -89.68
CA SER A 12 -17.68 -2.37 -88.24
C SER A 12 -17.07 -3.49 -87.38
N LEU A 13 -17.02 -4.71 -87.87
CA LEU A 13 -16.37 -5.84 -87.19
C LEU A 13 -14.86 -5.60 -87.03
N ALA A 14 -14.20 -5.15 -88.10
CA ALA A 14 -12.77 -4.81 -88.07
C ALA A 14 -12.46 -3.71 -87.04
N LEU A 15 -13.31 -2.67 -86.96
CA LEU A 15 -13.15 -1.59 -85.99
C LEU A 15 -13.34 -2.07 -84.55
N MET A 16 -14.32 -2.93 -84.27
CA MET A 16 -14.50 -3.53 -82.94
C MET A 16 -13.31 -4.39 -82.53
N THR A 17 -12.76 -5.18 -83.45
CA THR A 17 -11.55 -5.98 -83.16
C THR A 17 -10.33 -5.10 -82.87
N ALA A 18 -10.15 -4.01 -83.61
CA ALA A 18 -9.06 -3.07 -83.38
C ALA A 18 -9.18 -2.37 -82.01
N VAL A 19 -10.39 -1.95 -81.61
CA VAL A 19 -10.65 -1.36 -80.29
C VAL A 19 -10.40 -2.37 -79.17
N ALA A 20 -10.83 -3.62 -79.34
CA ALA A 20 -10.58 -4.67 -78.36
C ALA A 20 -9.08 -4.94 -78.18
N ILE A 21 -8.31 -5.02 -79.28
CA ILE A 21 -6.85 -5.18 -79.22
C ILE A 21 -6.19 -3.98 -78.53
N LEU A 22 -6.65 -2.76 -78.80
CA LEU A 22 -6.11 -1.55 -78.19
C LEU A 22 -6.38 -1.49 -76.67
N LEU A 23 -7.55 -1.93 -76.22
CA LEU A 23 -7.87 -2.08 -74.79
C LEU A 23 -6.99 -3.15 -74.13
N ILE A 24 -6.75 -4.27 -74.80
CA ILE A 24 -5.87 -5.34 -74.28
C ILE A 24 -4.43 -4.83 -74.14
N LEU A 25 -3.92 -4.09 -75.13
CA LEU A 25 -2.57 -3.50 -75.08
C LEU A 25 -2.44 -2.47 -73.96
N LEU A 26 -3.44 -1.61 -73.77
CA LEU A 26 -3.47 -0.66 -72.65
C LEU A 26 -3.53 -1.37 -71.29
N ALA A 27 -4.33 -2.42 -71.17
CA ALA A 27 -4.41 -3.22 -69.96
C ALA A 27 -3.07 -3.90 -69.67
N PHE A 28 -2.42 -4.49 -70.67
CA PHE A 28 -1.10 -5.12 -70.53
C PHE A 28 -0.01 -4.12 -70.13
N TRP A 29 -0.12 -2.87 -70.59
CA TRP A 29 0.82 -1.81 -70.23
C TRP A 29 0.57 -1.23 -68.82
N ALA A 30 -0.70 -1.06 -68.41
CA ALA A 30 -1.06 -0.51 -67.12
C ALA A 30 -0.93 -1.50 -65.94
N TRP A 31 -1.16 -2.79 -66.19
CA TRP A 31 -1.11 -3.85 -65.19
C TRP A 31 0.22 -3.93 -64.40
N PRO A 32 1.41 -3.96 -65.03
CA PRO A 32 2.67 -4.00 -64.30
C PRO A 32 2.93 -2.73 -63.47
N LYS A 33 2.47 -1.57 -63.94
CA LYS A 33 2.60 -0.30 -63.21
C LYS A 33 1.71 -0.24 -61.98
N TYR A 34 0.46 -0.71 -62.09
CA TYR A 34 -0.48 -0.78 -60.97
C TYR A 34 0.02 -1.71 -59.86
N LYS A 35 0.61 -2.86 -60.22
CA LYS A 35 1.16 -3.81 -59.25
C LYS A 35 2.27 -3.20 -58.37
N VAL A 36 3.16 -2.40 -58.96
CA VAL A 36 4.25 -1.74 -58.23
C VAL A 36 3.70 -0.65 -57.30
N TYR A 37 2.80 0.20 -57.79
CA TYR A 37 2.18 1.25 -56.97
C TYR A 37 1.44 0.67 -55.75
N LYS A 38 0.72 -0.43 -55.95
CA LYS A 38 0.05 -1.13 -54.84
C LYS A 38 1.06 -1.67 -53.83
N LEU A 39 2.16 -2.26 -54.29
CA LEU A 39 3.21 -2.78 -53.40
C LEU A 39 3.89 -1.65 -52.60
N GLU A 40 4.11 -0.49 -53.20
CA GLU A 40 4.63 0.70 -52.51
C GLU A 40 3.66 1.21 -51.44
N LEU A 41 2.36 1.31 -51.76
CA LEU A 41 1.33 1.69 -50.80
C LEU A 41 1.26 0.70 -49.63
N ASP A 42 1.32 -0.61 -49.90
CA ASP A 42 1.31 -1.65 -48.88
C ASP A 42 2.56 -1.54 -47.98
N GLY A 43 3.74 -1.26 -48.56
CA GLY A 43 4.98 -1.03 -47.80
C GLY A 43 4.92 0.20 -46.90
N ILE A 44 4.38 1.31 -47.42
CA ILE A 44 4.17 2.55 -46.64
C ILE A 44 3.17 2.32 -45.50
N ALA A 45 2.09 1.59 -45.76
CA ALA A 45 1.11 1.23 -44.75
C ALA A 45 1.74 0.38 -43.63
N ALA A 46 2.53 -0.64 -44.00
CA ALA A 46 3.22 -1.50 -43.05
C ALA A 46 4.24 -0.74 -42.19
N LEU A 47 5.02 0.17 -42.78
CA LEU A 47 5.96 1.03 -42.04
C LEU A 47 5.22 1.93 -41.04
N LYS A 48 4.14 2.57 -41.49
CA LYS A 48 3.35 3.46 -40.63
C LYS A 48 2.69 2.71 -39.48
N GLU A 49 2.20 1.50 -39.73
CA GLU A 49 1.66 0.62 -38.69
C GLU A 49 2.73 0.26 -37.66
N ALA A 50 3.93 -0.15 -38.11
CA ALA A 50 5.03 -0.46 -37.21
C ALA A 50 5.47 0.75 -36.36
N GLU A 51 5.54 1.95 -36.95
CA GLU A 51 5.83 3.19 -36.23
C GLU A 51 4.76 3.50 -35.18
N TRP A 52 3.49 3.35 -35.53
CA TRP A 52 2.37 3.56 -34.62
C TRP A 52 2.36 2.54 -33.49
N SER A 53 2.55 1.25 -33.79
CA SER A 53 2.66 0.20 -32.77
C SER A 53 3.81 0.50 -31.81
N LYS A 54 4.96 0.95 -32.30
CA LYS A 54 6.09 1.35 -31.45
C LYS A 54 5.74 2.55 -30.57
N GLN A 55 5.07 3.56 -31.11
CA GLN A 55 4.63 4.72 -30.33
C GLN A 55 3.63 4.33 -29.23
N ILE A 56 2.66 3.46 -29.54
CA ILE A 56 1.72 2.92 -28.55
C ILE A 56 2.47 2.21 -27.43
N LEU A 57 3.44 1.34 -27.76
CA LEU A 57 4.24 0.63 -26.75
C LEU A 57 5.06 1.59 -25.88
N ILE A 58 5.66 2.63 -26.47
CA ILE A 58 6.43 3.63 -25.72
C ILE A 58 5.50 4.43 -24.79
N GLU A 59 4.35 4.86 -25.30
CA GLU A 59 3.41 5.65 -24.51
C GLU A 59 2.78 4.81 -23.39
N GLU A 60 2.46 3.56 -23.68
CA GLU A 60 2.00 2.61 -22.67
C GLU A 60 3.08 2.33 -21.61
N ALA A 61 4.34 2.15 -22.01
CA ALA A 61 5.46 1.98 -21.09
C ALA A 61 5.64 3.21 -20.20
N LYS A 62 5.57 4.42 -20.77
CA LYS A 62 5.61 5.69 -20.02
C LYS A 62 4.43 5.83 -19.07
N ALA A 63 3.21 5.50 -19.50
CA ALA A 63 2.03 5.54 -18.66
C ALA A 63 2.16 4.56 -17.48
N ARG A 64 2.68 3.36 -17.73
CA ARG A 64 2.98 2.37 -16.68
C ARG A 64 4.06 2.86 -15.72
N GLU A 65 5.13 3.46 -16.22
CA GLU A 65 6.19 4.05 -15.39
C GLU A 65 5.64 5.19 -14.51
N GLN A 66 4.88 6.11 -15.10
CA GLN A 66 4.24 7.20 -14.37
C GLN A 66 3.29 6.67 -13.29
N ALA A 67 2.47 5.66 -13.61
CA ALA A 67 1.60 5.02 -12.65
C ALA A 67 2.40 4.38 -11.50
N ALA A 68 3.50 3.67 -11.81
CA ALA A 68 4.37 3.07 -10.80
C ALA A 68 5.05 4.14 -9.92
N LEU A 69 5.52 5.24 -10.51
CA LEU A 69 6.09 6.37 -9.76
C LEU A 69 5.05 7.03 -8.84
N MET A 70 3.82 7.22 -9.31
CA MET A 70 2.74 7.77 -8.47
C MET A 70 2.40 6.83 -7.31
N GLN A 71 2.36 5.52 -7.56
CA GLN A 71 2.17 4.52 -6.50
C GLN A 71 3.34 4.51 -5.50
N ALA A 72 4.59 4.62 -5.98
CA ALA A 72 5.75 4.69 -5.12
C ALA A 72 5.73 5.96 -4.24
N LYS A 73 5.40 7.12 -4.84
CA LYS A 73 5.22 8.38 -4.10
C LYS A 73 4.12 8.26 -3.04
N ALA A 74 2.96 7.69 -3.40
CA ALA A 74 1.86 7.48 -2.46
C ALA A 74 2.28 6.61 -1.26
N LYS A 75 3.02 5.52 -1.51
CA LYS A 75 3.57 4.66 -0.46
C LYS A 75 4.55 5.40 0.46
N VAL A 76 5.46 6.21 -0.09
CA VAL A 76 6.40 7.01 0.70
C VAL A 76 5.66 8.03 1.56
N THR A 77 4.68 8.74 1.00
CA THR A 77 3.89 9.72 1.77
C THR A 77 3.09 9.05 2.88
N LEU A 78 2.54 7.86 2.63
CA LEU A 78 1.84 7.07 3.64
C LEU A 78 2.80 6.65 4.76
N ALA A 79 3.94 6.06 4.41
CA ALA A 79 4.94 5.62 5.39
C ALA A 79 5.51 6.79 6.21
N GLU A 80 5.70 7.96 5.59
CA GLU A 80 6.13 9.17 6.30
C GLU A 80 5.04 9.68 7.25
N ALA A 81 3.78 9.69 6.82
CA ALA A 81 2.65 10.07 7.67
C ALA A 81 2.50 9.10 8.86
N GLU A 82 2.61 7.80 8.63
CA GLU A 82 2.61 6.76 9.66
C GLU A 82 3.77 6.91 10.64
N GLY A 83 4.98 7.14 10.13
CA GLY A 83 6.17 7.39 10.96
C GLY A 83 6.02 8.62 11.84
N ARG A 84 5.51 9.73 11.27
CA ARG A 84 5.21 10.96 12.02
C ARG A 84 4.13 10.72 13.08
N ALA A 85 3.07 9.98 12.74
CA ALA A 85 2.00 9.63 13.69
C ALA A 85 2.52 8.75 14.83
N MET A 86 3.41 7.79 14.55
CA MET A 86 4.02 6.93 15.56
C MET A 86 4.91 7.72 16.51
N ILE A 87 5.73 8.66 16.02
CA ILE A 87 6.57 9.52 16.87
C ILE A 87 5.69 10.42 17.75
N ALA A 88 4.64 11.02 17.18
CA ALA A 88 3.71 11.85 17.95
C ALA A 88 3.01 11.05 19.05
N ARG A 89 2.57 9.83 18.72
CA ARG A 89 1.96 8.91 19.68
C ARG A 89 2.93 8.50 20.79
N ALA A 90 4.13 8.05 20.45
CA ALA A 90 5.15 7.67 21.42
C ALA A 90 5.52 8.84 22.36
N LYS A 91 5.59 10.06 21.82
CA LYS A 91 5.82 11.26 22.62
C LYS A 91 4.66 11.56 23.57
N ALA A 92 3.42 11.43 23.11
CA ALA A 92 2.23 11.64 23.94
C ALA A 92 2.11 10.58 25.05
N GLU A 93 2.38 9.31 24.73
CA GLU A 93 2.41 8.22 25.71
C GLU A 93 3.51 8.45 26.74
N GLY A 94 4.73 8.79 26.32
CA GLY A 94 5.83 9.11 27.23
C GLY A 94 5.53 10.31 28.14
N GLN A 95 4.89 11.35 27.62
CA GLN A 95 4.43 12.49 28.43
C GLN A 95 3.36 12.08 29.44
N ALA A 96 2.39 11.26 29.03
CA ALA A 96 1.35 10.74 29.92
C ALA A 96 1.94 9.89 31.05
N ASP A 97 2.95 9.06 30.76
CA ASP A 97 3.61 8.24 31.77
C ASP A 97 4.43 9.07 32.76
N ILE A 98 5.10 10.13 32.31
CA ILE A 98 5.78 11.08 33.20
C ILE A 98 4.77 11.75 34.13
N GLU A 99 3.63 12.20 33.59
CA GLU A 99 2.59 12.86 34.39
C GLU A 99 1.98 11.91 35.43
N ARG A 100 1.70 10.66 35.03
CA ARG A 100 1.24 9.61 35.95
C ARG A 100 2.27 9.34 37.06
N ALA A 101 3.54 9.23 36.71
CA ALA A 101 4.61 8.99 37.67
C ALA A 101 4.75 10.15 38.66
N LYS A 102 4.65 11.40 38.19
CA LYS A 102 4.64 12.59 39.05
C LYS A 102 3.43 12.60 39.99
N ALA A 103 2.24 12.38 39.46
CA ALA A 103 1.02 12.34 40.28
C ALA A 103 1.09 11.24 41.36
N ALA A 104 1.62 10.06 41.01
CA ALA A 104 1.84 8.98 41.98
C ALA A 104 2.88 9.36 43.04
N ALA A 105 3.98 10.01 42.65
CA ALA A 105 5.01 10.47 43.58
C ALA A 105 4.48 11.55 44.53
N GLU A 106 3.70 12.51 44.05
CA GLU A 106 3.05 13.54 44.86
C GLU A 106 2.03 12.93 45.83
N ALA A 107 1.20 12.00 45.36
CA ALA A 107 0.27 11.26 46.22
C ALA A 107 1.01 10.51 47.33
N ASN A 108 2.09 9.80 46.99
CA ASN A 108 2.91 9.08 47.96
C ASN A 108 3.56 10.03 48.97
N LYS A 109 4.01 11.21 48.53
CA LYS A 109 4.58 12.24 49.41
C LYS A 109 3.54 12.76 50.40
N ILE A 110 2.33 13.10 49.93
CA ILE A 110 1.23 13.58 50.79
C ILE A 110 0.83 12.52 51.81
N ILE A 111 0.70 11.26 51.37
CA ILE A 111 0.41 10.14 52.27
C ILE A 111 1.53 10.01 53.30
N GLY A 112 2.80 9.96 52.88
CA GLY A 112 3.95 9.87 53.78
C GLY A 112 4.01 10.99 54.81
N GLU A 113 3.77 12.24 54.40
CA GLU A 113 3.70 13.40 55.30
C GLU A 113 2.53 13.29 56.28
N SER A 114 1.33 12.89 55.83
CA SER A 114 0.16 12.72 56.69
C SER A 114 0.31 11.61 57.73
N LEU A 115 1.12 10.58 57.42
CA LEU A 115 1.41 9.48 58.32
C LEU A 115 2.56 9.81 59.30
N LYS A 116 3.39 10.81 58.99
CA LYS A 116 4.55 11.19 59.78
C LYS A 116 4.11 11.81 61.11
N GLY A 117 4.31 11.08 62.21
CA GLY A 117 3.97 11.52 63.56
C GLY A 117 2.59 11.07 64.07
N ASN A 118 1.84 10.27 63.30
CA ASN A 118 0.54 9.75 63.71
C ASN A 118 0.59 8.23 64.01
N GLU A 119 1.32 7.87 65.06
CA GLU A 119 1.56 6.47 65.47
C GLU A 119 0.27 5.73 65.86
N ALA A 120 -0.73 6.46 66.41
CA ALA A 120 -2.03 5.90 66.75
C ALA A 120 -2.82 5.51 65.50
N TYR A 121 -2.82 6.35 64.46
CA TYR A 121 -3.48 6.04 63.18
C TYR A 121 -2.79 4.89 62.44
N LEU A 122 -1.46 4.84 62.44
CA LEU A 122 -0.70 3.72 61.86
C LEU A 122 -1.04 2.39 62.56
N ARG A 123 -1.10 2.37 63.90
CA ARG A 123 -1.55 1.20 64.67
C ARG A 123 -2.98 0.81 64.31
N TYR A 124 -3.89 1.77 64.19
CA TYR A 124 -5.27 1.50 63.79
C TYR A 124 -5.36 0.87 62.39
N VAL A 125 -4.69 1.45 61.38
CA VAL A 125 -4.66 0.92 60.00
C VAL A 125 -4.07 -0.49 59.96
N TRP A 126 -3.01 -0.74 60.72
CA TRP A 126 -2.38 -2.06 60.84
C TRP A 126 -3.33 -3.12 61.45
N ILE A 127 -3.98 -2.80 62.58
CA ILE A 127 -4.96 -3.70 63.22
C ILE A 127 -6.13 -3.98 62.28
N LYS A 128 -6.62 -2.97 61.57
CA LYS A 128 -7.70 -3.13 60.59
C LYS A 128 -7.28 -4.04 59.43
N GLY A 129 -6.06 -3.89 58.91
CA GLY A 129 -5.51 -4.76 57.86
C GLY A 129 -5.35 -6.22 58.31
N LEU A 130 -5.05 -6.45 59.59
CA LEU A 130 -5.01 -7.79 60.19
C LEU A 130 -6.41 -8.40 60.31
N GLN A 131 -7.43 -7.61 60.66
CA GLN A 131 -8.84 -8.06 60.70
C GLN A 131 -9.41 -8.40 59.32
N GLU A 132 -9.04 -7.64 58.27
CA GLU A 132 -9.51 -7.87 56.90
C GLU A 132 -8.85 -9.09 56.22
N GLY A 133 -7.97 -9.83 56.91
CA GLY A 133 -7.45 -11.12 56.46
C GLY A 133 -6.41 -11.06 55.34
N LYS A 134 -5.96 -9.86 54.93
CA LYS A 134 -4.85 -9.66 53.97
C LYS A 134 -3.47 -9.62 54.65
N GLY A 135 -3.40 -9.89 55.95
CA GLY A 135 -2.15 -10.05 56.68
C GLY A 135 -1.50 -11.38 56.30
N GLU A 136 -0.71 -11.39 55.24
CA GLU A 136 0.29 -12.43 55.03
C GLU A 136 1.16 -12.46 56.29
N ARG A 137 1.09 -13.55 57.06
CA ARG A 137 1.82 -13.70 58.32
C ARG A 137 3.31 -13.81 58.01
N ILE A 138 3.99 -12.67 57.87
CA ILE A 138 5.45 -12.61 57.80
C ILE A 138 5.95 -12.86 59.22
N TYR A 139 6.42 -14.08 59.46
CA TYR A 139 7.10 -14.45 60.70
C TYR A 139 8.42 -13.67 60.77
N ILE A 140 8.47 -12.67 61.64
CA ILE A 140 9.73 -12.01 62.00
C ILE A 140 10.25 -12.77 63.22
N PRO A 141 11.28 -13.63 63.09
CA PRO A 141 11.91 -14.23 64.25
C PRO A 141 12.44 -13.09 65.13
N THR A 142 12.05 -13.08 66.41
CA THR A 142 12.80 -12.30 67.39
C THR A 142 14.25 -12.80 67.36
N GLU A 143 15.22 -11.88 67.39
CA GLU A 143 16.65 -12.11 67.10
C GLU A 143 17.39 -13.15 67.99
N ALA A 144 16.69 -13.99 68.76
CA ALA A 144 17.33 -14.98 69.61
C ALA A 144 16.62 -16.34 69.72
N GLY A 145 15.76 -16.73 68.77
CA GLY A 145 15.42 -18.14 68.50
C GLY A 145 14.92 -18.99 69.69
N LEU A 146 14.55 -18.40 70.81
CA LEU A 146 14.16 -19.09 72.04
C LEU A 146 12.73 -18.68 72.40
N PRO A 147 11.78 -19.64 72.44
CA PRO A 147 10.42 -19.35 72.87
C PRO A 147 10.41 -18.84 74.31
N LEU A 148 9.69 -17.74 74.54
CA LEU A 148 9.29 -17.30 75.88
C LEU A 148 8.39 -18.37 76.49
N LEU A 149 8.96 -19.16 77.40
CA LEU A 149 8.23 -20.04 78.30
C LEU A 149 7.74 -19.21 79.49
N GLU A 150 6.63 -18.51 79.32
CA GLU A 150 5.77 -18.20 80.46
C GLU A 150 4.65 -19.23 80.52
N ALA A 151 4.68 -20.12 81.52
CA ALA A 151 3.51 -20.56 82.30
C ALA A 151 3.81 -21.87 83.07
N GLY A 152 4.07 -21.75 84.37
CA GLY A 152 4.18 -22.92 85.25
C GLY A 152 4.46 -22.55 86.70
N LYS A 153 3.50 -21.88 87.36
CA LYS A 153 3.47 -21.75 88.83
C LYS A 153 3.54 -23.15 89.49
N ALA A 154 4.40 -23.31 90.49
CA ALA A 154 4.04 -23.93 91.77
C ALA A 154 5.04 -23.53 92.88
N PRO A 155 4.59 -22.89 93.98
CA PRO A 155 5.39 -22.72 95.19
C PRO A 155 5.11 -23.87 96.19
N GLY A 156 6.14 -24.33 96.90
CA GLY A 156 6.05 -25.28 98.02
C GLY A 156 6.72 -26.62 97.69
N LYS A 157 7.61 -27.19 98.50
CA LYS A 157 7.94 -27.04 99.92
C LYS A 157 9.45 -27.10 100.13
#